data_AF-A0A1J5D8T9-F1
#
_entry.id   AF-A0A1J5D8T9-F1
#
_cell.length_a   1.000
_cell.length_b   1.000
_cell.length_c   1.000
_cell.angle_alpha   90.00
_cell.angle_beta   90.00
_cell.angle_gamma   90.00
#
_symmetry.space_group_name_H-M   'P 1'
#
loop_
_entity.id
_entity.type
_entity.pdbx_description
1 polymer ?
#
loop_
_entity_poly.entity_id
_entity_poly.type
_entity_poly.pdbx_seq_one_letter_code
_entity_poly.pdbx_strand_id
1 'polypeptide(L)'
;MSERKTGQPYSMEEILSFDRIKRAMSGRVTDRVEDLWHGKEPISAEQISNIISDEWQKVKDVVLSSPAARAAFRKYLERTVSEQIDKLIKRDRGELESLGVVEKGL
;
A
#
# COMPACT_ATOMS: atom_id res chain seq x y z
N MET A 1 27.02 6.40 15.73
CA MET A 1 27.08 5.22 14.84
C MET A 1 25.66 4.75 14.63
N SER A 2 24.95 5.30 13.63
CA SER A 2 23.60 4.83 13.31
C SER A 2 23.71 3.41 12.78
N GLU A 3 23.00 2.46 13.38
CA GLU A 3 22.88 1.11 12.84
C GLU A 3 22.35 1.21 11.41
N ARG A 4 23.14 0.77 10.43
CA ARG A 4 22.74 0.76 9.03
C ARG A 4 21.53 -0.17 8.90
N LYS A 5 20.37 0.39 8.55
CA LYS A 5 19.11 -0.38 8.42
C LYS A 5 19.02 -1.13 7.09
N THR A 6 20.13 -1.26 6.38
CA THR A 6 20.22 -1.93 5.09
C THR A 6 19.74 -3.38 5.21
N GLY A 7 18.62 -3.71 4.55
CA GLY A 7 18.04 -5.05 4.55
C GLY A 7 17.00 -5.34 5.65
N GLN A 8 16.80 -4.45 6.62
CA GLN A 8 15.71 -4.61 7.59
C GLN A 8 14.34 -4.29 6.96
N PRO A 9 13.25 -4.99 7.32
CA PRO A 9 11.90 -4.59 6.93
C PRO A 9 11.59 -3.14 7.37
N TYR A 10 10.66 -2.46 6.69
CA TYR A 10 10.14 -1.20 7.21
C TYR A 10 9.27 -1.48 8.44
N SER A 11 9.48 -0.71 9.50
CA SER A 11 8.58 -0.70 10.64
C SER A 11 7.26 -0.03 10.27
N MET A 12 6.19 -0.36 11.01
CA MET A 12 4.89 0.29 10.82
C MET A 12 5.00 1.81 11.02
N GLU A 13 5.81 2.28 11.97
CA GLU A 13 6.00 3.71 12.22
C GLU A 13 6.67 4.44 11.06
N GLU A 14 7.57 3.79 10.33
CA GLU A 14 8.26 4.38 9.18
C GLU A 14 7.30 4.57 7.98
N ILE A 15 6.25 3.75 7.88
CA ILE A 15 5.26 3.82 6.79
C ILE A 15 3.99 4.61 7.13
N LEU A 16 3.91 5.22 8.31
CA LEU A 16 2.72 5.96 8.74
C LEU A 16 2.44 7.23 7.93
N SER A 17 3.45 7.84 7.31
CA SER A 17 3.27 9.04 6.50
C SER A 17 4.29 9.13 5.36
N PHE A 18 3.94 9.89 4.32
CA PHE A 18 4.84 10.10 3.18
C PHE A 18 6.19 10.72 3.58
N ASP A 19 6.20 11.66 4.54
CA ASP A 19 7.45 12.25 5.02
C ASP A 19 8.35 11.24 5.74
N ARG A 20 7.74 10.31 6.51
CA ARG A 20 8.48 9.26 7.21
C ARG A 20 9.04 8.24 6.24
N ILE A 21 8.24 7.84 5.24
CA ILE A 21 8.68 6.98 4.14
C ILE A 21 9.86 7.63 3.42
N LYS A 22 9.72 8.90 3.02
CA LYS A 22 10.78 9.64 2.33
C LYS A 22 12.07 9.67 3.15
N ARG A 23 11.99 10.02 4.44
CA ARG A 23 13.16 10.05 5.33
C ARG A 23 13.82 8.68 5.46
N ALA A 24 13.04 7.62 5.70
CA ALA A 24 13.56 6.27 5.87
C ALA A 24 14.18 5.72 4.58
N MET A 25 13.49 5.90 3.45
CA MET A 25 14.00 5.49 2.13
C MET A 25 15.27 6.23 1.75
N SER A 26 15.32 7.56 1.92
CA SER A 26 16.51 8.34 1.61
C SER A 26 17.74 7.83 2.36
N GLY A 27 17.62 7.57 3.67
CA GLY A 27 18.72 6.98 4.42
C GLY A 27 19.17 5.62 3.88
N ARG A 28 18.23 4.69 3.67
CA ARG A 28 18.54 3.32 3.21
C ARG A 28 19.08 3.27 1.79
N VAL A 29 18.57 4.11 0.88
CA VAL A 29 19.07 4.21 -0.50
C VAL A 29 20.48 4.77 -0.50
N THR A 30 20.74 5.83 0.27
CA THR A 30 22.09 6.38 0.42
C THR A 30 23.06 5.35 0.97
N ASP A 31 22.69 4.65 2.05
CA ASP A 31 23.51 3.58 2.64
C ASP A 31 23.82 2.49 1.59
N ARG A 32 22.83 2.04 0.80
CA ARG A 32 23.02 1.03 -0.26
C ARG A 32 23.92 1.53 -1.39
N VAL A 33 23.77 2.79 -1.80
CA VAL A 33 24.59 3.40 -2.85
C VAL A 33 26.04 3.54 -2.36
N GLU A 34 26.24 3.97 -1.12
CA GLU A 34 27.57 4.03 -0.49
C GLU A 34 28.21 2.64 -0.36
N ASP A 35 27.45 1.63 0.06
CA ASP A 35 27.95 0.25 0.17
C ASP A 35 28.38 -0.34 -1.18
N LEU A 36 27.71 0.04 -2.28
CA LEU A 36 28.08 -0.34 -3.65
C LEU A 36 29.29 0.43 -4.18
N TRP A 37 29.52 1.64 -3.68
CA TRP A 37 30.61 2.49 -4.12
C TRP A 37 31.93 2.09 -3.46
N HIS A 38 32.62 1.11 -4.04
CA HIS A 38 33.95 0.68 -3.59
C HIS A 38 35.11 1.58 -4.08
N GLY A 39 34.85 2.84 -4.44
CA GLY A 39 35.88 3.83 -4.82
C GLY A 39 36.59 3.60 -6.15
N LYS A 40 36.09 2.70 -7.01
CA LYS A 40 36.73 2.36 -8.30
C LYS A 40 36.04 2.97 -9.52
N GLU A 41 34.72 3.13 -9.49
CA GLU A 41 33.94 3.68 -10.60
C GLU A 41 32.79 4.57 -10.09
N PRO A 42 32.39 5.61 -10.84
CA PRO A 42 31.23 6.43 -10.52
C PRO A 42 29.95 5.60 -10.67
N ILE A 43 29.03 5.73 -9.70
CA ILE A 43 27.70 5.11 -9.79
C ILE A 43 26.84 5.92 -10.76
N SER A 44 26.22 5.23 -11.72
CA SER A 44 25.36 5.87 -12.70
C SER A 44 24.00 6.26 -12.10
N ALA A 45 23.35 7.28 -12.69
CA ALA A 45 22.00 7.67 -12.30
C ALA A 45 20.98 6.53 -12.48
N GLU A 46 21.18 5.67 -13.47
CA GLU A 46 20.34 4.49 -13.72
C GLU A 46 20.47 3.46 -12.60
N GLN A 47 21.69 3.21 -12.11
CA GLN A 47 21.91 2.33 -10.96
C GLN A 47 21.20 2.86 -9.70
N ILE A 48 21.29 4.18 -9.45
CA ILE A 48 20.58 4.82 -8.33
C ILE A 48 19.06 4.68 -8.49
N SER A 49 18.54 4.91 -9.70
CA SER A 49 17.11 4.77 -10.01
C SER A 49 16.59 3.36 -9.76
N ASN A 50 17.37 2.34 -10.13
CA ASN A 50 17.04 0.94 -9.88
C ASN A 50 17.00 0.64 -8.37
N ILE A 51 17.98 1.12 -7.60
CA ILE A 51 18.01 0.96 -6.14
C ILE A 51 16.78 1.62 -5.49
N ILE A 52 16.41 2.83 -5.94
CA ILE A 52 15.22 3.53 -5.46
C ILE A 52 13.96 2.71 -5.77
N SER A 53 13.85 2.16 -6.98
CA SER A 53 12.70 1.37 -7.42
C SER A 53 12.56 0.07 -6.61
N ASP A 54 13.66 -0.64 -6.37
CA ASP A 54 13.68 -1.82 -5.50
C ASP A 54 13.24 -1.49 -4.07
N GLU A 55 13.76 -0.38 -3.53
CA GLU A 55 13.45 0.04 -2.17
C GLU A 55 12.00 0.50 -2.04
N TRP A 56 11.45 1.13 -3.09
CA TRP A 56 10.03 1.49 -3.17
C TRP A 56 9.12 0.27 -3.17
N GLN A 57 9.51 -0.82 -3.84
CA GLN A 57 8.72 -2.05 -3.83
C GLN A 57 8.56 -2.59 -2.40
N LYS A 58 9.64 -2.61 -1.61
CA LYS A 58 9.58 -3.03 -0.20
C LYS A 58 8.65 -2.18 0.64
N VAL A 59 8.64 -0.86 0.43
CA VAL A 59 7.68 0.04 1.12
C VAL A 59 6.25 -0.34 0.76
N LYS A 60 5.94 -0.53 -0.52
CA LYS A 60 4.59 -0.92 -0.97
C LYS A 60 4.15 -2.24 -0.33
N ASP A 61 5.03 -3.23 -0.26
CA ASP A 61 4.70 -4.54 0.31
C ASP A 61 4.32 -4.41 1.79
N VAL A 62 5.09 -3.64 2.58
CA VAL A 62 4.78 -3.40 4.00
C VAL A 62 3.48 -2.60 4.14
N VAL A 63 3.29 -1.55 3.33
CA VAL A 63 2.04 -0.75 3.33
C VAL A 63 0.84 -1.64 3.03
N LEU A 64 0.90 -2.49 2.01
CA LEU A 64 -0.18 -3.41 1.65
C LEU A 64 -0.48 -4.43 2.75
N SER A 65 0.55 -4.87 3.48
CA SER A 65 0.40 -5.78 4.61
C SER A 65 -0.11 -5.09 5.89
N SER A 66 -0.13 -3.76 5.94
CA SER A 66 -0.45 -3.00 7.15
C SER A 66 -1.92 -3.14 7.57
N PRO A 67 -2.23 -3.15 8.88
CA PRO A 67 -3.61 -3.17 9.36
C PRO A 67 -4.45 -1.99 8.84
N ALA A 68 -3.83 -0.81 8.71
CA ALA A 68 -4.48 0.39 8.20
C ALA A 68 -4.90 0.23 6.72
N ALA A 69 -4.03 -0.33 5.87
CA ALA A 69 -4.37 -0.62 4.48
C ALA A 69 -5.48 -1.67 4.38
N ARG A 70 -5.43 -2.75 5.17
CA ARG A 70 -6.50 -3.75 5.22
C ARG A 70 -7.84 -3.15 5.65
N ALA A 71 -7.84 -2.25 6.63
CA ALA A 71 -9.04 -1.58 7.10
C ALA A 71 -9.62 -0.61 6.05
N ALA A 72 -8.76 0.21 5.41
CA ALA A 72 -9.17 1.11 4.34
C ALA A 72 -9.73 0.33 3.14
N PHE A 73 -9.07 -0.77 2.75
CA PHE A 73 -9.53 -1.65 1.69
C PHE A 73 -10.85 -2.33 2.04
N ARG A 74 -11.02 -2.80 3.28
CA ARG A 74 -12.29 -3.37 3.75
C ARG A 74 -13.44 -2.37 3.63
N LYS A 75 -13.25 -1.11 4.07
CA LYS A 75 -14.28 -0.06 3.94
C LYS A 75 -14.64 0.22 2.48
N TYR A 76 -13.65 0.26 1.60
CA TYR A 76 -13.88 0.39 0.17
C TYR A 76 -14.71 -0.78 -0.37
N LEU A 77 -14.33 -2.01 -0.04
CA LEU A 77 -15.05 -3.22 -0.46
C LEU A 77 -16.48 -3.25 0.07
N GLU A 78 -16.70 -2.94 1.34
CA GLU A 78 -18.03 -2.89 1.95
C GLU A 78 -18.96 -1.94 1.17
N ARG A 79 -18.46 -0.73 0.88
CA ARG A 79 -19.20 0.24 0.06
C ARG A 79 -19.48 -0.29 -1.34
N THR A 80 -18.46 -0.78 -2.04
CA THR A 80 -18.62 -1.24 -3.43
C THR A 80 -19.53 -2.45 -3.53
N VAL A 81 -19.40 -3.43 -2.62
CA VAL A 81 -20.29 -4.60 -2.58
C VAL A 81 -21.72 -4.19 -2.30
N SER A 82 -21.96 -3.31 -1.33
CA SER A 82 -23.29 -2.76 -1.05
C SER A 82 -23.90 -2.10 -2.29
N GLU A 83 -23.15 -1.22 -2.96
CA GLU A 83 -23.60 -0.54 -4.17
C GLU A 83 -23.95 -1.52 -5.31
N GLN A 84 -23.23 -2.65 -5.44
CA GLN A 84 -23.54 -3.67 -6.44
C GLN A 84 -24.78 -4.48 -6.07
N ILE A 85 -24.94 -4.84 -4.79
CA ILE A 85 -26.14 -5.53 -4.29
C ILE A 85 -27.38 -4.65 -4.51
N ASP A 86 -27.30 -3.35 -4.19
CA ASP A 86 -28.41 -2.42 -4.38
C ASP A 86 -28.85 -2.33 -5.85
N LYS A 87 -27.91 -2.42 -6.80
CA LYS A 87 -28.24 -2.45 -8.23
C LYS A 87 -29.00 -3.71 -8.61
N LEU A 88 -28.63 -4.88 -8.07
CA LEU A 88 -29.33 -6.13 -8.30
C LEU A 88 -30.75 -6.08 -7.73
N ILE A 89 -30.90 -5.60 -6.48
CA ILE A 89 -32.21 -5.43 -5.84
C ILE A 89 -33.09 -4.50 -6.67
N LYS A 90 -32.58 -3.35 -7.12
CA LYS A 90 -33.34 -2.41 -7.95
C LYS A 90 -33.76 -3.02 -9.28
N ARG A 91 -32.89 -3.83 -9.91
CA ARG A 91 -33.18 -4.47 -11.19
C ARG A 91 -34.28 -5.53 -11.06
N ASP A 92 -34.19 -6.35 -10.02
CA ASP A 92 -35.03 -7.54 -9.86
C ASP A 92 -36.22 -7.29 -8.89
N ARG A 93 -36.44 -6.03 -8.50
CA ARG A 93 -37.42 -5.61 -7.47
C ARG A 93 -38.82 -6.14 -7.71
N GLY A 94 -39.38 -5.95 -8.91
CA GLY A 94 -40.76 -6.35 -9.20
C GLY A 94 -40.97 -7.87 -9.15
N GLU A 95 -39.97 -8.65 -9.58
CA GLU A 95 -39.99 -10.10 -9.45
C GLU A 95 -39.95 -10.52 -7.97
N LEU A 96 -39.02 -9.95 -7.20
CA LEU A 96 -38.91 -10.23 -5.77
C LEU A 96 -40.18 -9.84 -5.00
N GLU A 97 -40.79 -8.70 -5.33
CA GLU A 97 -42.08 -8.25 -4.75
C GLU A 97 -43.23 -9.21 -5.10
N SER A 98 -43.28 -9.73 -6.34
CA SER A 98 -44.28 -10.75 -6.73
C SER A 98 -44.14 -12.07 -5.97
N LEU A 99 -42.93 -12.37 -5.48
CA LEU A 99 -42.62 -13.52 -4.63
C LEU A 99 -42.82 -13.22 -3.12
N GLY A 100 -43.37 -12.06 -2.78
CA GLY A 100 -43.70 -11.67 -1.40
C GLY A 100 -42.56 -11.02 -0.62
N VAL A 101 -41.45 -10.64 -1.27
CA VAL A 101 -40.40 -9.84 -0.64
C VAL A 101 -40.90 -8.41 -0.50
N VAL A 102 -40.94 -7.90 0.74
CA VAL A 102 -41.39 -6.54 1.04
C VAL A 102 -40.27 -5.75 1.72
N GLU A 103 -40.06 -4.50 1.29
CA GLU A 103 -39.21 -3.56 2.02
C GLU A 103 -39.82 -3.31 3.40
N LYS A 104 -39.15 -3.76 4.45
CA LYS A 104 -39.49 -3.34 5.82
C LYS A 104 -38.68 -2.08 6.11
N GLY A 105 -39.38 -0.97 6.30
CA GLY A 105 -38.78 0.25 6.85
C GLY A 105 -38.23 -0.01 8.25
N LEU A 106 -37.16 0.71 8.60
CA LEU A 106 -36.68 0.81 9.98
C LEU A 106 -37.66 1.62 10.85
#